data_AF-A0A2E3J9R4-F1
#
_entry.id   AF-A0A2E3J9R4-F1
#
_cell.length_a   1.000
_cell.length_b   1.000
_cell.length_c   1.000
_cell.angle_alpha   90.00
_cell.angle_beta   90.00
_cell.angle_gamma   90.00
#
_symmetry.space_group_name_H-M   'P 1'
#
loop_
_entity.id
_entity.type
_entity.pdbx_description
1 polymer ?
#
loop_
_entity_poly.entity_id
_entity_poly.type
_entity_poly.pdbx_seq_one_letter_code
_entity_poly.pdbx_strand_id
1 'polypeptide(L)'
;MTEIDRSDWALPPRTNLPYDAPSAEDLIQAVQEYLSEDLLPKSSGAEKWKLRIAVNSLSIAIRELTERDEDQATYTKIMNELGVEDEASLAEKIKAGELDGNLSDIHKKLSEITRRKLNVSNPLYMKPESP
;
A
#
# COMPACT_ATOMS: atom_id res chain seq x y z
N MET A 1 -4.01 31.60 -11.60
CA MET A 1 -4.33 30.30 -10.97
C MET A 1 -3.10 29.88 -10.21
N THR A 2 -3.05 30.19 -8.92
CA THR A 2 -1.93 29.83 -8.03
C THR A 2 -2.10 28.37 -7.62
N GLU A 3 -1.04 27.62 -7.86
CA GLU A 3 -0.81 26.20 -7.59
C GLU A 3 -1.00 25.92 -6.08
N ILE A 4 -1.93 25.03 -5.73
CA ILE A 4 -2.11 24.60 -4.34
C ILE A 4 -1.07 23.52 -4.08
N ASP A 5 -0.01 23.86 -3.35
CA ASP A 5 0.89 22.88 -2.75
C ASP A 5 0.12 22.08 -1.68
N ARG A 6 -0.06 20.77 -1.92
CA ARG A 6 -0.75 19.82 -1.03
C ARG A 6 0.21 18.82 -0.38
N SER A 7 1.51 19.08 -0.50
CA SER A 7 2.57 18.15 -0.06
C SER A 7 2.55 17.90 1.46
N ASP A 8 1.85 18.74 2.23
CA ASP A 8 1.69 18.68 3.70
C ASP A 8 0.35 18.09 4.20
N TRP A 9 -0.49 17.48 3.35
CA TRP A 9 -1.81 16.97 3.78
C TRP A 9 -1.76 15.65 4.57
N ALA A 10 -0.71 14.82 4.46
CA ALA A 10 -0.66 13.56 5.21
C ALA A 10 -0.17 13.80 6.65
N LEU A 11 -1.04 13.59 7.65
CA LEU A 11 -0.82 13.86 9.08
C LEU A 11 0.29 12.98 9.72
N PRO A 12 1.45 13.53 10.12
CA PRO A 12 2.26 13.01 11.23
C PRO A 12 1.60 13.36 12.59
N PRO A 13 2.04 12.80 13.73
CA PRO A 13 1.18 12.30 14.81
C PRO A 13 0.20 13.33 15.41
N ARG A 14 -1.01 12.87 15.75
CA ARG A 14 -1.85 13.53 16.76
C ARG A 14 -1.24 13.29 18.14
N THR A 15 -0.18 14.00 18.49
CA THR A 15 0.29 14.06 19.88
C THR A 15 -0.67 14.93 20.67
N ASN A 16 -1.78 14.36 21.13
CA ASN A 16 -2.70 15.06 22.01
C ASN A 16 -2.55 14.54 23.43
N LEU A 17 -1.38 14.79 24.03
CA LEU A 17 -1.33 15.01 25.46
C LEU A 17 -1.97 16.39 25.69
N PRO A 18 -3.07 16.52 26.46
CA PRO A 18 -3.56 15.59 27.49
C PRO A 18 -4.89 14.85 27.15
N TYR A 19 -5.33 14.82 25.90
CA TYR A 19 -6.61 14.18 25.52
C TYR A 19 -6.41 13.23 24.32
N ASP A 20 -6.11 11.97 24.64
CA ASP A 20 -5.87 10.82 23.75
C ASP A 20 -6.80 10.79 22.51
N ALA A 21 -6.32 11.33 21.39
CA ALA A 21 -7.10 11.36 20.15
C ALA A 21 -6.78 10.10 19.30
N PRO A 22 -7.78 9.50 18.63
CA PRO A 22 -7.56 8.32 17.78
C PRO A 22 -6.59 8.64 16.64
N SER A 23 -5.80 7.66 16.22
CA SER A 23 -4.89 7.78 15.07
C SER A 23 -5.67 7.96 13.76
N ALA A 24 -4.98 8.28 12.67
CA ALA A 24 -5.60 8.31 11.34
C ALA A 24 -6.08 6.90 10.94
N GLU A 25 -5.30 5.86 11.27
CA GLU A 25 -5.67 4.46 11.08
C GLU A 25 -6.95 4.11 11.83
N ASP A 26 -7.04 4.46 13.12
CA ASP A 26 -8.23 4.20 13.96
C ASP A 26 -9.48 4.86 13.39
N LEU A 27 -9.37 6.09 12.88
CA LEU A 27 -10.52 6.77 12.26
C LEU A 27 -10.96 6.12 10.95
N ILE A 28 -10.01 5.74 10.10
CA ILE A 28 -10.30 5.10 8.81
C ILE A 28 -10.92 3.71 9.07
N GLN A 29 -10.38 2.96 10.03
CA GLN A 29 -10.92 1.69 10.49
C GLN A 29 -12.35 1.84 11.02
N ALA A 30 -12.60 2.81 11.91
CA ALA A 30 -13.95 3.04 12.44
C ALA A 30 -14.98 3.37 11.34
N VAL A 31 -14.59 4.13 10.31
CA VAL A 31 -15.45 4.40 9.15
C VAL A 31 -15.65 3.14 8.31
N GLN A 32 -14.59 2.38 8.07
CA GLN A 32 -14.65 1.11 7.31
C GLN A 32 -15.60 0.12 7.99
N GLU A 33 -15.54 0.00 9.31
CA GLU A 33 -16.40 -0.86 10.13
C GLU A 33 -17.85 -0.41 10.04
N TYR A 34 -18.11 0.88 10.25
CA TYR A 34 -19.48 1.41 10.13
C TYR A 34 -20.08 1.13 8.73
N LEU A 35 -19.32 1.38 7.66
CA LEU A 35 -19.79 1.14 6.30
C LEU A 35 -20.04 -0.36 6.03
N SER A 36 -19.16 -1.23 6.53
CA SER A 36 -19.22 -2.67 6.25
C SER A 36 -20.21 -3.43 7.12
N GLU A 37 -20.36 -3.06 8.39
CA GLU A 37 -21.20 -3.75 9.37
C GLU A 37 -22.60 -3.17 9.47
N ASP A 38 -22.77 -1.84 9.35
CA ASP A 38 -24.08 -1.21 9.52
C ASP A 38 -24.78 -0.92 8.18
N LEU A 39 -24.08 -0.29 7.23
CA LEU A 39 -24.70 0.15 5.98
C LEU A 39 -24.76 -0.93 4.90
N LEU A 40 -23.68 -1.70 4.72
CA LEU A 40 -23.61 -2.70 3.66
C LEU A 40 -24.72 -3.77 3.76
N PRO A 41 -25.08 -4.30 4.95
CA PRO A 41 -26.17 -5.27 5.06
C PRO A 41 -27.55 -4.68 4.74
N LYS A 42 -27.74 -3.37 4.94
CA LYS A 42 -29.01 -2.65 4.69
C LYS A 42 -29.14 -2.18 3.24
N SER A 43 -28.04 -2.12 2.50
CA SER A 43 -27.99 -1.65 1.11
C SER A 43 -28.39 -2.71 0.07
N SER A 44 -28.87 -2.25 -1.09
CA SER A 44 -29.22 -3.13 -2.21
C SER A 44 -28.87 -2.50 -3.57
N GLY A 45 -28.96 -3.29 -4.64
CA GLY A 45 -28.72 -2.80 -6.01
C GLY A 45 -27.35 -2.13 -6.20
N ALA A 46 -27.34 -1.01 -6.91
CA ALA A 46 -26.13 -0.27 -7.23
C ALA A 46 -25.43 0.34 -6.00
N GLU A 47 -26.18 0.69 -4.95
CA GLU A 47 -25.63 1.25 -3.72
C GLU A 47 -24.74 0.25 -2.99
N LYS A 48 -25.19 -1.01 -2.90
CA LYS A 48 -24.41 -2.10 -2.31
C LYS A 48 -23.05 -2.28 -2.99
N TRP A 49 -23.00 -2.14 -4.30
CA TRP A 49 -21.75 -2.22 -5.05
C TRP A 49 -20.81 -1.05 -4.75
N LYS A 50 -21.33 0.18 -4.70
CA LYS A 50 -20.54 1.37 -4.33
C LYS A 50 -19.99 1.26 -2.90
N LEU A 51 -20.79 0.75 -1.95
CA LEU A 51 -20.32 0.52 -0.58
C LEU A 51 -19.21 -0.52 -0.51
N ARG A 52 -19.29 -1.60 -1.31
CA ARG A 52 -18.18 -2.57 -1.41
C ARG A 52 -16.90 -1.94 -1.90
N ILE A 53 -16.99 -1.04 -2.90
CA ILE A 53 -15.82 -0.29 -3.38
C ILE A 53 -15.25 0.56 -2.25
N ALA A 54 -16.09 1.35 -1.57
CA ALA A 54 -15.65 2.20 -0.47
C ALA A 54 -14.95 1.40 0.64
N VAL A 55 -15.57 0.32 1.12
CA VAL A 55 -15.00 -0.58 2.14
C VAL A 55 -13.66 -1.17 1.67
N ASN A 56 -13.57 -1.62 0.42
CA ASN A 56 -12.32 -2.16 -0.13
C ASN A 56 -11.22 -1.10 -0.23
N SER A 57 -11.56 0.11 -0.70
CA SER A 57 -10.63 1.24 -0.78
C SER A 57 -10.10 1.65 0.59
N LEU A 58 -10.97 1.72 1.61
CA LEU A 58 -10.54 1.99 2.99
C LEU A 58 -9.66 0.86 3.53
N SER A 59 -9.97 -0.39 3.21
CA SER A 59 -9.14 -1.53 3.63
C SER A 59 -7.75 -1.49 3.00
N ILE A 60 -7.61 -1.00 1.76
CA ILE A 60 -6.30 -0.74 1.12
C ILE A 60 -5.57 0.37 1.87
N ALA A 61 -6.23 1.50 2.12
CA ALA A 61 -5.62 2.63 2.82
C ALA A 61 -5.12 2.26 4.23
N ILE A 62 -5.85 1.41 4.95
CA ILE A 62 -5.42 0.90 6.27
C ILE A 62 -4.12 0.10 6.12
N ARG A 63 -4.08 -0.88 5.19
CA ARG A 63 -2.84 -1.64 4.93
C ARG A 63 -1.69 -0.76 4.46
N GLU A 64 -1.94 0.25 3.63
CA GLU A 64 -0.92 1.22 3.24
C GLU A 64 -0.34 1.92 4.46
N LEU A 65 -1.16 2.39 5.38
CA LEU A 65 -0.70 3.05 6.61
C LEU A 65 0.07 2.11 7.52
N THR A 66 -0.40 0.87 7.69
CA THR A 66 0.22 -0.13 8.57
C THR A 66 1.58 -0.62 8.02
N GLU A 67 1.67 -0.90 6.72
CA GLU A 67 2.83 -1.57 6.10
C GLU A 67 3.88 -0.58 5.53
N ARG A 68 3.55 0.72 5.43
CA ARG A 68 4.36 1.74 4.74
C ARG A 68 5.84 1.70 5.10
N ASP A 69 6.14 1.75 6.39
CA ASP A 69 7.51 1.93 6.87
C ASP A 69 8.35 0.66 6.62
N GLU A 70 7.75 -0.52 6.80
CA GLU A 70 8.42 -1.79 6.52
C GLU A 70 8.64 -1.99 5.02
N ASP A 71 7.63 -1.70 4.19
CA ASP A 71 7.72 -1.82 2.74
C ASP A 71 8.74 -0.84 2.16
N GLN A 72 8.78 0.40 2.68
CA GLN A 72 9.79 1.39 2.29
C GLN A 72 11.20 0.95 2.69
N ALA A 73 11.38 0.45 3.91
CA ALA A 73 12.68 -0.06 4.36
C ALA A 73 13.16 -1.24 3.51
N THR A 74 12.24 -2.15 3.16
CA THR A 74 12.53 -3.32 2.31
C THR A 74 12.87 -2.88 0.88
N TYR A 75 12.10 -1.96 0.31
CA TYR A 75 12.37 -1.39 -1.02
C TYR A 75 13.76 -0.76 -1.08
N THR A 76 14.08 0.13 -0.14
CA THR A 76 15.39 0.80 -0.06
C THR A 76 16.53 -0.21 0.10
N LYS A 77 16.34 -1.23 0.94
CA LYS A 77 17.33 -2.32 1.09
C LYS A 77 17.56 -3.05 -0.25
N ILE A 78 16.50 -3.40 -0.96
CA ILE A 78 16.61 -4.11 -2.25
C ILE A 78 17.32 -3.25 -3.30
N MET A 79 16.97 -1.97 -3.43
CA MET A 79 17.61 -1.07 -4.38
C MET A 79 19.11 -0.91 -4.09
N ASN A 80 19.48 -0.76 -2.80
CA ASN A 80 20.87 -0.72 -2.36
C ASN A 80 21.63 -2.01 -2.70
N GLU A 81 21.03 -3.18 -2.49
CA GLU A 81 21.64 -4.47 -2.82
C GLU A 81 21.83 -4.67 -4.33
N LEU A 82 20.96 -4.07 -5.15
CA LEU A 82 21.07 -4.06 -6.62
C LEU A 82 22.02 -2.96 -7.14
N GLY A 83 22.48 -2.05 -6.28
CA GLY A 83 23.35 -0.94 -6.67
C GLY A 83 22.68 0.03 -7.64
N VAL A 84 21.39 0.30 -7.43
CA VAL A 84 20.55 1.21 -8.23
C VAL A 84 19.80 2.15 -7.30
N GLU A 85 19.43 3.32 -7.81
CA GLU A 85 18.78 4.36 -7.01
C GLU A 85 17.25 4.15 -6.99
N ASP A 86 16.70 3.65 -8.10
CA ASP A 86 15.27 3.48 -8.33
C ASP A 86 14.97 2.43 -9.42
N GLU A 87 13.69 2.21 -9.71
CA GLU A 87 13.25 1.28 -10.76
C GLU A 87 13.64 1.75 -12.17
N ALA A 88 13.80 3.06 -12.40
CA ALA A 88 14.17 3.61 -13.71
C ALA A 88 15.65 3.30 -14.04
N SER A 89 16.55 3.55 -13.10
CA SER A 89 17.97 3.20 -13.20
C SER A 89 18.17 1.69 -13.31
N LEU A 90 17.36 0.89 -12.62
CA LEU A 90 17.35 -0.56 -12.79
C LEU A 90 16.99 -0.98 -14.21
N ALA A 91 15.93 -0.40 -14.79
CA ALA A 91 15.50 -0.72 -16.15
C ALA A 91 16.59 -0.41 -17.18
N GLU A 92 17.29 0.73 -17.04
CA GLU A 92 18.40 1.08 -17.92
C GLU A 92 19.58 0.10 -17.81
N LYS A 93 19.95 -0.33 -16.60
CA LYS A 93 21.02 -1.33 -16.41
C LYS A 93 20.66 -2.71 -16.97
N ILE A 94 19.41 -3.14 -16.82
CA ILE A 94 18.91 -4.39 -17.43
C ILE A 94 19.00 -4.27 -18.96
N LYS A 95 18.55 -3.16 -19.52
CA LYS A 95 18.59 -2.90 -20.97
C LYS A 95 20.01 -2.86 -21.51
N ALA A 96 20.97 -2.36 -20.74
CA ALA A 96 22.39 -2.33 -21.07
C ALA A 96 23.08 -3.71 -20.94
N GLY A 97 22.40 -4.72 -20.38
CA GLY A 97 22.95 -6.07 -20.13
C GLY A 97 23.93 -6.12 -18.96
N GLU A 98 24.04 -5.05 -18.17
CA GLU A 98 24.98 -4.96 -17.03
C GLU A 98 24.65 -5.94 -15.90
N LEU A 99 23.42 -6.44 -15.89
CA LEU A 99 22.87 -7.28 -14.83
C LEU A 99 22.53 -8.72 -15.30
N ASP A 100 22.89 -9.08 -16.53
CA ASP A 100 22.57 -10.38 -17.13
C ASP A 100 23.18 -11.57 -16.36
N GLY A 101 24.30 -11.33 -15.67
CA GLY A 101 24.96 -12.34 -14.83
C GLY A 101 24.17 -12.74 -13.58
N ASN A 102 23.12 -11.99 -13.20
CA ASN A 102 22.39 -12.21 -11.95
C ASN A 102 20.85 -12.11 -12.08
N LEU A 103 20.29 -12.38 -13.27
CA LEU A 103 18.86 -12.23 -13.54
C LEU A 103 17.94 -13.00 -12.57
N SER A 104 18.37 -14.17 -12.09
CA SER A 104 17.60 -14.97 -11.14
C SER A 104 17.40 -14.26 -9.79
N ASP A 105 18.46 -13.63 -9.27
CA ASP A 105 18.42 -12.90 -8.01
C ASP A 105 17.61 -11.60 -8.14
N ILE A 106 17.77 -10.89 -9.26
CA ILE A 106 16.97 -9.69 -9.58
C ILE A 106 15.50 -10.04 -9.62
N HIS A 107 15.15 -11.12 -10.33
CA HIS A 107 13.77 -11.58 -10.40
C HIS A 107 13.20 -11.89 -9.01
N LYS A 108 13.95 -12.57 -8.13
CA LYS A 108 13.53 -12.84 -6.75
C LYS A 108 13.27 -11.54 -5.97
N LYS A 109 14.18 -10.57 -6.05
CA LYS A 109 14.05 -9.28 -5.35
C LYS A 109 12.86 -8.45 -5.86
N LEU A 110 12.65 -8.37 -7.17
CA LEU A 110 11.49 -7.67 -7.75
C LEU A 110 10.17 -8.39 -7.45
N SER A 111 10.19 -9.72 -7.41
CA SER A 111 9.02 -10.50 -7.00
C SER A 111 8.65 -10.21 -5.55
N GLU A 112 9.62 -10.00 -4.67
CA GLU A 112 9.37 -9.60 -3.27
C GLU A 112 8.71 -8.22 -3.18
N ILE A 113 9.20 -7.23 -3.93
CA ILE A 113 8.56 -5.90 -4.00
C ILE A 113 7.12 -6.02 -4.51
N THR A 114 6.91 -6.81 -5.57
CA THR A 114 5.58 -7.03 -6.16
C THR A 114 4.65 -7.72 -5.17
N ARG A 115 5.14 -8.72 -4.44
CA ARG A 115 4.39 -9.43 -3.40
C ARG A 115 3.88 -8.48 -2.33
N ARG A 116 4.71 -7.55 -1.87
CA ARG A 116 4.33 -6.51 -0.89
C ARG A 116 3.27 -5.56 -1.44
N LYS A 117 3.47 -5.01 -2.65
CA LYS A 117 2.47 -4.20 -3.37
C LYS A 117 1.12 -4.92 -3.50
N LEU A 118 1.14 -6.24 -3.79
CA LEU A 118 -0.07 -7.06 -3.90
C LEU A 118 -0.74 -7.32 -2.55
N ASN A 119 0.02 -7.57 -1.48
CA ASN A 119 -0.54 -7.72 -0.13
C ASN A 119 -1.32 -6.48 0.30
N VAL A 120 -0.81 -5.28 -0.01
CA VAL A 120 -1.51 -4.03 0.29
C VAL A 120 -2.74 -3.86 -0.61
N SER A 121 -2.60 -4.06 -1.92
CA SER A 121 -3.68 -3.83 -2.88
C SER A 121 -4.83 -4.83 -2.77
N ASN A 122 -4.50 -6.12 -2.74
CA ASN A 122 -5.46 -7.21 -2.63
C ASN A 122 -4.77 -8.50 -2.13
N PRO A 123 -4.84 -8.79 -0.81
CA PRO A 123 -4.24 -9.98 -0.20
C PRO A 123 -4.73 -11.32 -0.78
N LEU A 124 -5.86 -11.35 -1.48
CA LEU A 124 -6.40 -12.60 -2.04
C LEU A 124 -5.49 -13.21 -3.10
N TYR A 125 -4.68 -12.40 -3.80
CA TYR A 125 -3.70 -12.91 -4.76
C TYR A 125 -2.53 -13.66 -4.11
N MET A 126 -2.38 -13.54 -2.79
CA MET A 126 -1.32 -14.19 -2.02
C MET A 126 -1.79 -15.45 -1.28
N LYS A 127 -3.09 -15.75 -1.32
CA LYS A 127 -3.61 -17.00 -0.77
C LYS A 127 -3.34 -18.12 -1.78
N PRO A 128 -2.85 -19.30 -1.36
CA PRO A 128 -2.84 -20.46 -2.22
C PRO A 128 -4.27 -20.76 -2.67
N GLU A 129 -4.45 -21.20 -3.92
CA GLU A 129 -5.75 -21.70 -4.37
C GLU A 129 -6.23 -22.76 -3.37
N SER A 130 -7.47 -22.62 -2.91
CA SER A 130 -8.08 -23.68 -2.11
C SER A 130 -8.19 -24.94 -2.99
N PRO A 131 -7.77 -26.12 -2.48
CA PRO A 131 -7.83 -27.37 -3.24
C PRO A 131 -9.26 -27.78 -3.61
#